data_AF-R7LZ68-F1
#
_entry.id   AF-R7LZ68-F1
#
_cell.length_a   1.000
_cell.length_b   1.000
_cell.length_c   1.000
_cell.angle_alpha   90.00
_cell.angle_beta   90.00
_cell.angle_gamma   90.00
#
_symmetry.space_group_name_H-M   'P 1'
#
loop_
_entity.id
_entity.type
_entity.pdbx_description
1 polymer ?
#
loop_
_entity_poly.entity_id
_entity_poly.type
_entity_poly.pdbx_seq_one_letter_code
_entity_poly.pdbx_strand_id
1 'polypeptide(L)'
;MGILIFTARVHDLIYQKSNIEYRLTKLTKKLRDMQQYAATVGNGSVSIGDLLNSPGSMMGRTMNYLSFAHNSSMQYMQQNLPLMQQMYQQQMAQQQNPQQQQMMQNYMMKMLYMQGRDRAAQIEAKNLNMEEQRIAQEKEKLETQLAEVNQELKSAKEARDQGIKDMAPKYVA
;
A
#
# COMPACT_ATOMS: atom_id res chain seq x y z
N MET A 1 -45.96 -0.86 -18.57
CA MET A 1 -45.04 0.04 -17.84
C MET A 1 -44.35 -0.62 -16.64
N GLY A 2 -45.01 -1.52 -15.88
CA GLY A 2 -44.41 -2.15 -14.67
C GLY A 2 -43.16 -3.03 -14.90
N ILE A 3 -43.18 -3.93 -15.90
CA ILE A 3 -42.04 -4.85 -16.17
C ILE A 3 -40.74 -4.12 -16.52
N LEU A 4 -40.82 -3.00 -17.24
CA LEU A 4 -39.64 -2.24 -17.67
C LEU A 4 -38.93 -1.57 -16.48
N ILE A 5 -39.68 -1.15 -15.45
CA ILE A 5 -39.14 -0.56 -14.22
C ILE A 5 -38.39 -1.60 -13.39
N PHE A 6 -38.96 -2.80 -13.23
CA PHE A 6 -38.27 -3.91 -12.52
C PHE A 6 -37.01 -4.36 -13.26
N THR A 7 -37.06 -4.40 -14.59
CA THR A 7 -35.90 -4.77 -15.41
C THR A 7 -34.79 -3.72 -15.32
N ALA A 8 -35.13 -2.42 -15.31
CA ALA A 8 -34.17 -1.34 -15.14
C ALA A 8 -33.47 -1.40 -13.77
N ARG A 9 -34.20 -1.66 -12.68
CA ARG A 9 -33.60 -1.78 -11.34
C ARG A 9 -32.68 -2.99 -11.22
N VAL A 10 -33.07 -4.14 -11.77
CA VAL A 10 -32.20 -5.33 -11.81
C VAL A 10 -30.91 -5.04 -12.58
N HIS A 11 -31.00 -4.33 -13.71
CA HIS A 11 -29.83 -3.97 -14.52
C HIS A 11 -28.89 -3.00 -13.81
N ASP A 12 -29.44 -1.97 -13.15
CA ASP A 12 -28.69 -1.03 -12.31
C ASP A 12 -27.94 -1.76 -11.18
N LEU A 13 -28.62 -2.66 -10.46
CA LEU A 13 -27.99 -3.46 -9.39
C LEU A 13 -26.89 -4.39 -9.92
N ILE A 14 -27.02 -4.94 -11.13
CA ILE A 14 -25.95 -5.74 -11.78
C ILE A 14 -24.73 -4.87 -12.07
N TYR A 15 -24.91 -3.66 -12.59
CA TYR A 15 -23.79 -2.74 -12.81
C TYR A 15 -23.10 -2.32 -11.51
N GLN A 16 -23.88 -2.00 -10.48
CA GLN A 16 -23.35 -1.65 -9.17
C GLN A 16 -22.53 -2.80 -8.59
N LYS A 17 -23.04 -4.02 -8.64
CA LYS A 17 -22.31 -5.24 -8.24
C LYS A 17 -20.98 -5.37 -8.98
N SER A 18 -21.00 -5.30 -10.31
CA SER A 18 -19.80 -5.42 -11.14
C SER A 18 -18.75 -4.36 -10.81
N ASN A 19 -19.16 -3.11 -10.57
CA ASN A 19 -18.27 -2.03 -10.16
C ASN A 19 -17.64 -2.29 -8.79
N ILE A 20 -18.43 -2.76 -7.82
CA ILE A 20 -17.92 -3.11 -6.48
C ILE A 20 -16.91 -4.27 -6.57
N GLU A 21 -17.22 -5.33 -7.31
CA GLU A 21 -16.32 -6.48 -7.52
C GLU A 21 -15.01 -6.08 -8.21
N TYR A 22 -15.08 -5.19 -9.20
CA TYR A 22 -13.91 -4.63 -9.86
C TYR A 22 -13.03 -3.83 -8.88
N ARG A 23 -13.64 -2.98 -8.05
CA ARG A 23 -12.93 -2.21 -7.01
C ARG A 23 -12.29 -3.14 -5.97
N LEU A 24 -13.00 -4.15 -5.50
CA LEU A 24 -12.49 -5.16 -4.56
C LEU A 24 -11.29 -5.92 -5.14
N THR A 25 -11.34 -6.28 -6.42
CA THR A 25 -10.24 -6.93 -7.12
C THR A 25 -9.00 -6.03 -7.18
N LYS A 26 -9.21 -4.75 -7.53
CA LYS A 26 -8.12 -3.75 -7.58
C LYS A 26 -7.48 -3.52 -6.21
N LEU A 27 -8.28 -3.38 -5.16
CA LEU A 27 -7.78 -3.20 -3.79
C LEU A 27 -7.05 -4.45 -3.28
N THR A 28 -7.56 -5.64 -3.59
CA THR A 28 -6.91 -6.90 -3.21
C THR A 28 -5.57 -7.08 -3.90
N LYS A 29 -5.48 -6.75 -5.20
CA LYS A 29 -4.20 -6.74 -5.92
C LYS A 29 -3.23 -5.73 -5.31
N LYS A 30 -3.70 -4.51 -5.05
CA LYS A 30 -2.87 -3.47 -4.41
C LYS A 30 -2.35 -3.92 -3.05
N LEU A 31 -3.19 -4.54 -2.22
CA LEU A 31 -2.79 -5.06 -0.90
C LEU A 31 -1.69 -6.11 -1.03
N ARG A 32 -1.83 -7.07 -1.94
CA ARG A 32 -0.81 -8.09 -2.20
C ARG A 32 0.51 -7.49 -2.65
N ASP A 33 0.46 -6.56 -3.61
CA ASP A 33 1.65 -5.87 -4.10
C ASP A 33 2.34 -5.08 -2.97
N MET A 34 1.54 -4.53 -2.04
CA MET A 34 2.04 -3.72 -0.92
C MET A 34 2.67 -4.57 0.17
N GLN A 35 2.11 -5.74 0.45
CA GLN A 35 2.71 -6.74 1.35
C GLN A 35 4.04 -7.26 0.81
N GLN A 36 4.12 -7.50 -0.51
CA GLN A 36 5.39 -7.86 -1.16
C GLN A 36 6.42 -6.74 -1.03
N TYR A 37 6.02 -5.50 -1.26
CA TYR A 37 6.89 -4.34 -1.07
C TYR A 37 7.32 -4.16 0.39
N ALA A 38 6.42 -4.35 1.35
CA ALA A 38 6.72 -4.26 2.78
C ALA A 38 7.77 -5.29 3.22
N ALA A 39 7.71 -6.52 2.69
CA ALA A 39 8.74 -7.53 2.92
C ALA A 39 10.12 -7.08 2.40
N THR A 40 10.16 -6.42 1.24
CA THR A 40 11.38 -5.85 0.67
C THR A 40 11.96 -4.71 1.50
N VAL A 41 11.11 -3.81 2.01
CA VAL A 41 11.52 -2.69 2.87
C VAL A 41 12.01 -3.20 4.24
N GLY A 42 11.33 -4.18 4.81
CA GLY A 42 11.63 -4.76 6.13
C GLY A 42 13.00 -5.45 6.22
N ASN A 43 13.52 -5.95 5.09
CA ASN A 43 14.85 -6.57 5.04
C ASN A 43 16.01 -5.55 5.06
N GLY A 44 15.75 -4.25 5.21
CA GLY A 44 16.76 -3.22 5.42
C GLY A 44 17.58 -2.84 4.17
N SER A 45 17.42 -3.60 3.09
CA SER A 45 18.13 -3.40 1.83
C SER A 45 17.15 -3.31 0.68
N VAL A 46 16.38 -2.24 0.58
CA VAL A 46 15.84 -1.90 -0.75
C VAL A 46 17.04 -1.53 -1.59
N SER A 47 17.47 -2.46 -2.44
CA SER A 47 18.53 -2.27 -3.42
C SER A 47 17.91 -2.01 -4.80
N ILE A 48 18.73 -1.55 -5.74
CA ILE A 48 18.31 -1.42 -7.15
C ILE A 48 17.90 -2.79 -7.72
N GLY A 49 18.48 -3.89 -7.22
CA GLY A 49 18.07 -5.25 -7.61
C GLY A 49 16.66 -5.60 -7.15
N ASP A 50 16.25 -5.13 -5.97
CA ASP A 50 14.88 -5.35 -5.48
C ASP A 50 13.87 -4.48 -6.22
N LEU A 51 14.30 -3.31 -6.69
CA LEU A 51 13.55 -2.44 -7.61
C LEU A 51 13.17 -3.15 -8.91
N LEU A 52 14.06 -3.99 -9.44
CA LEU A 52 13.83 -4.79 -10.65
C LEU A 52 12.86 -5.96 -10.41
N ASN A 53 12.76 -6.42 -9.16
CA ASN A 53 11.84 -7.48 -8.75
C ASN A 53 10.51 -6.93 -8.16
N SER A 54 10.40 -5.62 -7.93
CA SER A 54 9.19 -4.99 -7.44
C SER A 54 8.07 -5.06 -8.48
N PRO A 55 6.81 -5.33 -8.07
CA PRO A 55 5.67 -5.21 -8.95
C PRO A 55 5.63 -3.82 -9.61
N GLY A 56 5.31 -3.73 -10.91
CA GLY A 56 5.27 -2.46 -11.64
C GLY A 56 4.34 -1.41 -11.01
N SER A 57 3.29 -1.85 -10.30
CA SER A 57 2.38 -1.00 -9.50
C SER A 57 3.06 -0.33 -8.32
N MET A 58 4.16 -0.89 -7.80
CA MET A 58 4.92 -0.41 -6.63
C MET A 58 6.29 0.16 -7.01
N MET A 59 6.72 0.03 -8.26
CA MET A 59 8.01 0.55 -8.73
C MET A 59 8.16 2.06 -8.45
N GLY A 60 7.13 2.85 -8.77
CA GLY A 60 7.14 4.30 -8.49
C GLY A 60 7.26 4.63 -7.00
N ARG A 61 6.55 3.88 -6.14
CA ARG A 61 6.67 4.03 -4.68
C ARG A 61 8.07 3.64 -4.20
N THR A 62 8.61 2.55 -4.72
CA THR A 62 9.97 2.06 -4.39
C THR A 62 11.02 3.11 -4.76
N MET A 63 10.91 3.72 -5.95
CA MET A 63 11.79 4.82 -6.38
C MET A 63 11.69 6.03 -5.45
N ASN A 64 10.47 6.44 -5.10
CA ASN A 64 10.23 7.56 -4.19
C ASN A 64 10.81 7.27 -2.80
N TYR A 65 10.62 6.06 -2.28
CA TYR A 65 11.20 5.62 -1.02
C TYR A 65 12.73 5.64 -1.05
N LEU A 66 13.36 5.15 -2.13
CA LEU A 66 14.82 5.17 -2.25
C LEU A 66 15.38 6.59 -2.24
N SER A 67 14.73 7.50 -2.97
CA SER A 67 15.12 8.91 -2.97
C SER A 67 14.90 9.54 -1.59
N PHE A 68 13.77 9.27 -0.93
CA PHE A 68 13.49 9.74 0.42
C PHE A 68 14.51 9.20 1.44
N ALA A 69 14.76 7.90 1.44
CA ALA A 69 15.69 7.24 2.34
C ALA A 69 17.11 7.78 2.15
N HIS A 70 17.55 7.98 0.90
CA HIS A 70 18.85 8.56 0.61
C HIS A 70 18.97 9.99 1.13
N ASN A 71 18.02 10.87 0.80
CA ASN A 71 18.01 12.27 1.23
C ASN A 71 17.93 12.41 2.76
N SER A 72 17.05 11.64 3.40
CA SER A 72 16.90 11.62 4.86
C SER A 72 18.18 11.14 5.54
N SER A 73 18.83 10.11 5.01
CA SER A 73 20.09 9.59 5.55
C SER A 73 21.24 10.59 5.42
N MET A 74 21.33 11.27 4.27
CA MET A 74 22.32 12.31 4.04
C MET A 74 22.14 13.50 4.98
N GLN A 75 20.89 13.93 5.20
CA GLN A 75 20.57 14.99 6.15
C GLN A 75 20.93 14.60 7.59
N TYR A 76 20.55 13.39 8.00
CA TYR A 76 20.87 12.86 9.32
C TYR A 76 22.39 12.77 9.54
N MET A 77 23.12 12.28 8.53
CA MET A 77 24.57 12.26 8.55
C MET A 77 25.14 13.66 8.70
N GLN A 78 24.76 14.63 7.87
CA GLN A 78 25.27 16.01 7.97
C GLN A 78 25.01 16.64 9.34
N GLN A 79 23.85 16.36 9.95
CA GLN A 79 23.52 16.91 11.27
C GLN A 79 24.34 16.27 12.40
N ASN A 80 24.62 14.97 12.34
CA ASN A 80 25.23 14.24 13.45
C ASN A 80 26.74 14.02 13.29
N LEU A 81 27.27 14.16 12.08
CA LEU A 81 28.69 13.96 11.77
C LEU A 81 29.61 14.91 12.54
N PRO A 82 29.34 16.24 12.67
CA PRO A 82 30.19 17.15 13.43
C PRO A 82 30.26 16.78 14.91
N LEU A 83 29.12 16.40 15.49
CA LEU A 83 29.02 15.99 16.90
C LEU A 83 29.79 14.69 17.18
N MET A 84 29.61 13.69 16.31
CA MET A 84 30.35 12.42 16.38
C MET A 84 31.86 12.66 16.22
N GLN A 85 32.26 13.49 15.25
CA GLN A 85 33.66 13.82 15.01
C GLN A 85 34.30 14.53 16.21
N GLN A 86 33.58 15.43 16.87
CA GLN A 86 34.06 16.12 18.07
C GLN A 86 34.22 15.16 19.27
N MET A 87 33.23 14.29 19.49
CA MET A 87 33.31 13.27 20.54
C MET A 87 34.49 12.32 20.29
N TYR A 88 34.67 11.89 19.04
CA TYR A 88 35.76 11.00 18.66
C TYR A 88 37.12 11.67 18.78
N GLN A 89 37.25 12.96 18.43
CA GLN A 89 38.49 13.72 18.63
C GLN A 89 38.89 13.83 20.10
N GLN A 90 37.93 14.00 21.02
CA GLN A 90 38.21 13.99 22.46
C GLN A 90 38.67 12.61 22.94
N GLN A 91 38.15 11.53 22.36
CA GLN A 91 38.48 10.16 22.75
C GLN A 91 39.79 9.65 22.13
N MET A 92 40.15 10.12 20.93
CA MET A 92 41.37 9.73 20.19
C MET A 92 42.56 10.68 20.40
N ALA A 93 42.52 11.56 21.41
CA ALA A 93 43.58 12.52 21.71
C ALA A 93 44.99 11.90 21.97
N GLN A 94 45.13 10.57 22.00
CA GLN A 94 46.40 9.86 22.17
C GLN A 94 46.96 9.11 20.94
N GLN A 95 46.25 8.97 19.81
CA GLN A 95 46.78 8.22 18.64
C GLN A 95 46.88 9.08 17.37
N GLN A 96 48.10 9.49 17.02
CA GLN A 96 48.47 10.30 15.85
C GLN A 96 48.68 9.44 14.58
N ASN A 97 47.68 8.68 14.12
CA ASN A 97 47.75 8.04 12.79
C ASN A 97 46.79 8.70 11.79
N PRO A 98 47.28 9.57 10.87
CA PRO A 98 46.45 10.27 9.87
C PRO A 98 45.63 9.33 8.97
N GLN A 99 46.19 8.16 8.65
CA GLN A 99 45.53 7.14 7.82
C GLN A 99 44.35 6.48 8.55
N GLN A 100 44.48 6.30 9.86
CA GLN A 100 43.42 5.77 10.72
C GLN A 100 42.31 6.81 10.91
N GLN A 101 42.67 8.10 10.95
CA GLN A 101 41.72 9.21 11.02
C GLN A 101 40.79 9.27 9.79
N GLN A 102 41.32 9.07 8.58
CA GLN A 102 40.49 8.98 7.36
C GLN A 102 39.60 7.73 7.35
N MET A 103 40.13 6.57 7.73
CA MET A 103 39.35 5.32 7.77
C MET A 103 38.17 5.44 8.74
N MET A 104 38.40 6.07 9.88
CA MET A 104 37.43 6.26 10.94
C MET A 104 36.37 7.31 10.59
N GLN A 105 36.75 8.37 9.87
CA GLN A 105 35.79 9.34 9.31
C GLN A 105 34.85 8.67 8.30
N ASN A 106 35.38 7.80 7.43
CA ASN A 106 34.57 6.99 6.51
C ASN A 106 33.65 6.01 7.24
N TYR A 107 34.14 5.38 8.32
CA TYR A 107 33.34 4.50 9.15
C TYR A 107 32.19 5.25 9.84
N MET A 108 32.45 6.40 10.45
CA MET A 108 31.42 7.25 11.08
C MET A 108 30.36 7.68 10.07
N MET A 109 30.77 8.13 8.88
CA MET A 109 29.83 8.48 7.81
C MET A 109 28.94 7.29 7.42
N LYS A 110 29.52 6.10 7.21
CA LYS A 110 28.75 4.88 6.88
C LYS A 110 27.77 4.49 7.98
N MET A 111 28.21 4.53 9.24
CA MET A 111 27.37 4.25 10.41
C MET A 111 26.18 5.20 10.50
N LEU A 112 26.42 6.51 10.39
CA LEU A 112 25.36 7.51 10.43
C LEU A 112 24.40 7.38 9.24
N TYR A 113 24.93 7.09 8.05
CA TYR A 113 24.11 6.84 6.87
C TYR A 113 23.21 5.60 7.03
N MET A 114 23.76 4.49 7.55
CA MET A 114 22.97 3.29 7.86
C MET A 114 21.89 3.57 8.90
N GLN A 115 22.22 4.28 9.96
CA GLN A 115 21.25 4.66 10.99
C GLN A 115 20.13 5.57 10.44
N GLY A 116 20.45 6.46 9.50
CA GLY A 116 19.48 7.26 8.77
C GLY A 116 18.55 6.39 7.90
N ARG A 117 19.10 5.39 7.23
CA ARG A 117 18.33 4.44 6.42
C ARG A 117 17.40 3.60 7.27
N ASP A 118 17.84 3.12 8.43
CA ASP A 118 17.00 2.33 9.34
C ASP A 118 15.82 3.15 9.84
N ARG A 119 16.02 4.44 10.14
CA ARG A 119 14.92 5.36 10.48
C ARG A 119 13.95 5.56 9.32
N ALA A 120 14.46 5.75 8.10
CA ALA A 120 13.62 5.86 6.91
C ALA A 120 12.80 4.59 6.67
N ALA A 121 13.39 3.40 6.87
CA ALA A 121 12.71 2.12 6.78
C ALA A 121 11.60 1.99 7.84
N GLN A 122 11.84 2.41 9.09
CA GLN A 122 10.82 2.42 10.14
C GLN A 122 9.66 3.37 9.82
N ILE A 123 9.94 4.55 9.24
CA ILE A 123 8.92 5.51 8.81
C ILE A 123 8.07 4.89 7.68
N GLU A 124 8.71 4.30 6.67
CA GLU A 124 8.00 3.66 5.57
C GLU A 124 7.18 2.45 6.05
N ALA A 125 7.71 1.63 6.95
CA ALA A 125 6.98 0.52 7.55
C ALA A 125 5.71 0.99 8.29
N LYS A 126 5.78 2.11 9.03
CA LYS A 126 4.59 2.71 9.66
C LYS A 126 3.58 3.20 8.61
N ASN A 127 4.05 3.87 7.57
CA ASN A 127 3.20 4.35 6.47
C ASN A 127 2.50 3.19 5.75
N LEU A 128 3.23 2.09 5.51
CA LEU A 128 2.69 0.88 4.91
C LEU A 128 1.61 0.25 5.77
N ASN A 129 1.85 0.08 7.08
CA ASN A 129 0.84 -0.48 7.99
C ASN A 129 -0.44 0.38 8.03
N MET A 130 -0.31 1.71 8.11
CA MET A 130 -1.46 2.60 8.03
C MET A 130 -2.24 2.46 6.72
N GLU A 131 -1.54 2.30 5.60
CA GLU A 131 -2.19 2.10 4.31
C GLU A 131 -2.82 0.71 4.18
N GLU A 132 -2.22 -0.33 4.74
CA GLU A 132 -2.81 -1.68 4.82
C GLU A 132 -4.13 -1.64 5.59
N GLN A 133 -4.14 -0.98 6.75
CA GLN A 133 -5.35 -0.81 7.55
C GLN A 133 -6.42 -0.03 6.79
N ARG A 134 -6.04 1.04 6.08
CA ARG A 134 -6.97 1.83 5.27
C ARG A 134 -7.59 0.99 4.13
N ILE A 135 -6.77 0.19 3.44
CA ILE A 135 -7.25 -0.70 2.37
C ILE A 135 -8.15 -1.79 2.96
N ALA A 136 -7.82 -2.35 4.13
CA ALA A 136 -8.65 -3.35 4.80
C ALA A 136 -10.03 -2.79 5.16
N GLN A 137 -10.10 -1.57 5.73
CA GLN A 137 -11.36 -0.89 6.03
C GLN A 137 -12.18 -0.58 4.77
N GLU A 138 -11.51 -0.17 3.67
CA GLU A 138 -12.20 0.09 2.40
C GLU A 138 -12.77 -1.20 1.78
N LYS A 139 -12.01 -2.31 1.89
CA LYS A 139 -12.50 -3.63 1.48
C LYS A 139 -13.72 -4.06 2.28
N GLU A 140 -13.67 -3.95 3.60
CA GLU A 140 -14.80 -4.32 4.48
C GLU A 140 -16.08 -3.53 4.14
N LYS A 141 -15.94 -2.22 3.89
CA LYS A 141 -17.06 -1.38 3.42
C LYS A 141 -17.62 -1.87 2.09
N LEU A 142 -16.77 -2.17 1.12
CA LEU A 142 -17.19 -2.66 -0.19
C LEU A 142 -17.80 -4.07 -0.13
N GLU A 143 -17.30 -4.95 0.73
CA GLU A 143 -17.86 -6.28 0.98
C GLU A 143 -19.25 -6.19 1.62
N THR A 144 -19.44 -5.25 2.56
CA THR A 144 -20.75 -4.94 3.15
C THR A 144 -21.73 -4.44 2.08
N GLN A 145 -21.32 -3.45 1.27
CA GLN A 145 -22.13 -2.95 0.16
C GLN A 145 -22.46 -4.05 -0.87
N LEU A 146 -21.51 -4.95 -1.15
CA LEU A 146 -21.72 -6.07 -2.04
C LEU A 146 -22.79 -7.03 -1.49
N ALA A 147 -22.77 -7.29 -0.18
CA ALA A 147 -23.78 -8.13 0.48
C ALA A 147 -25.18 -7.51 0.37
N GLU A 148 -25.30 -6.21 0.65
CA GLU A 148 -26.55 -5.45 0.51
C GLU A 148 -27.09 -5.48 -0.93
N VAL A 149 -26.23 -5.17 -1.91
CA VAL A 149 -26.60 -5.19 -3.34
C VAL A 149 -26.99 -6.60 -3.79
N ASN A 150 -26.33 -7.65 -3.31
CA ASN A 150 -26.70 -9.03 -3.64
C ASN A 150 -28.08 -9.41 -3.05
N GLN A 151 -28.38 -8.98 -1.83
CA GLN A 151 -29.68 -9.22 -1.21
C GLN A 151 -30.80 -8.46 -1.94
N GLU A 152 -30.54 -7.20 -2.32
CA GLU A 152 -31.48 -6.41 -3.10
C GLU A 152 -31.69 -7.00 -4.50
N LEU A 153 -30.61 -7.40 -5.18
CA LEU A 153 -30.68 -8.01 -6.51
C LEU A 153 -31.49 -9.31 -6.50
N LYS A 154 -31.34 -10.13 -5.45
CA LYS A 154 -32.15 -11.34 -5.27
C LYS A 154 -33.63 -11.00 -5.14
N SER A 155 -33.96 -10.08 -4.24
CA SER A 155 -35.34 -9.64 -4.00
C SER A 155 -35.96 -9.00 -5.24
N ALA A 156 -35.20 -8.19 -5.98
CA ALA A 156 -35.63 -7.55 -7.21
C ALA A 156 -35.90 -8.56 -8.34
N LYS A 157 -35.09 -9.63 -8.44
CA LYS A 157 -35.32 -10.73 -9.39
C LYS A 157 -36.59 -11.51 -9.05
N GLU A 158 -36.80 -11.84 -7.77
CA GLU A 158 -38.00 -12.54 -7.30
C GLU A 158 -39.26 -11.71 -7.55
N ALA A 159 -39.23 -10.41 -7.24
CA ALA A 159 -40.33 -9.48 -7.51
C ALA A 159 -40.62 -9.35 -9.01
N ARG A 160 -39.57 -9.28 -9.85
CA ARG A 160 -39.72 -9.28 -11.30
C ARG A 160 -40.40 -10.55 -11.79
N ASP A 161 -39.94 -11.71 -11.33
CA ASP A 161 -40.46 -13.01 -11.78
C ASP A 161 -41.92 -13.22 -11.34
N GLN A 162 -42.27 -12.75 -10.13
CA GLN A 162 -43.66 -12.73 -9.67
C GLN A 162 -44.52 -11.77 -10.51
N GLY A 163 -44.04 -10.55 -10.78
CA GLY A 163 -44.74 -9.59 -11.63
C GLY A 163 -44.96 -10.11 -13.06
N ILE A 164 -44.01 -10.87 -13.60
CA ILE A 164 -44.17 -11.55 -14.91
C ILE A 164 -45.27 -12.61 -14.83
N LYS A 165 -45.31 -13.43 -13.78
CA LYS A 165 -46.38 -14.43 -13.58
C LYS A 165 -47.76 -13.79 -13.44
N ASP A 166 -47.85 -12.69 -12.71
CA ASP A 166 -49.12 -11.98 -12.50
C ASP A 166 -49.63 -11.30 -13.78
N MET A 167 -48.72 -10.88 -14.66
CA MET A 167 -49.04 -10.31 -15.97
C MET A 167 -49.22 -11.35 -17.08
N ALA A 168 -48.96 -12.64 -16.83
CA ALA A 168 -49.12 -13.68 -17.83
C ALA A 168 -50.62 -13.85 -18.21
N PRO A 169 -50.95 -13.91 -19.51
CA PRO A 169 -52.34 -14.07 -19.94
C PRO A 169 -52.90 -15.41 -19.44
N LYS A 170 -53.99 -15.35 -18.68
CA LYS A 170 -54.74 -16.53 -18.22
C LYS A 170 -55.78 -16.88 -19.28
N TYR A 171 -55.45 -17.87 -20.11
CA TYR A 171 -56.42 -18.42 -21.05
C TYR A 171 -57.34 -19.39 -20.29
N VAL A 172 -58.63 -19.08 -20.23
CA VAL A 172 -59.67 -19.99 -19.74
C VAL A 172 -60.28 -20.69 -20.96
N ALA A 173 -60.44 -22.01 -20.90
CA ALA A 173 -61.09 -22.83 -21.93
C ALA A 173 -62.61 -22.65 -21.92
#